data_AF-A0A9D4FXU9-F1
#
_entry.id   AF-A0A9D4FXU9-F1
#
_cell.length_a   1.000
_cell.length_b   1.000
_cell.length_c   1.000
_cell.angle_alpha   90.00
_cell.angle_beta   90.00
_cell.angle_gamma   90.00
#
_symmetry.space_group_name_H-M   'P 1'
#
loop_
_entity.id
_entity.type
_entity.pdbx_description
1 polymer ?
#
loop_
_entity_poly.entity_id
_entity_poly.type
_entity_poly.pdbx_seq_one_letter_code
_entity_poly.pdbx_strand_id
1 'polypeptide(L)'
;MIVVDGLVVVTVPGSLDVDGAEVDSLVAATDPRSLDVDGAVVDSLVATTDPRSLDVDGAEVDSLVAATDSRSLDFDGAVADSLVSATDPRSLYVDGAALDGLVTATQ
;
A
#
# COMPACT_ATOMS: atom_id res chain seq x y z
N MET A 1 -3.52 -15.51 -12.40
CA MET A 1 -2.38 -14.61 -12.27
C MET A 1 -2.34 -13.69 -13.47
N ILE A 2 -2.58 -12.40 -13.24
CA ILE A 2 -2.38 -11.33 -14.22
C ILE A 2 -1.06 -10.67 -13.83
N VAL A 3 -0.18 -10.44 -14.80
CA VAL A 3 1.09 -9.73 -14.57
C VAL A 3 0.96 -8.32 -15.14
N VAL A 4 1.34 -7.32 -14.36
CA VAL A 4 1.26 -5.90 -14.69
C VAL A 4 2.64 -5.28 -14.54
N ASP A 5 3.34 -5.05 -15.66
CA ASP A 5 4.68 -4.45 -15.65
C ASP A 5 4.71 -3.00 -15.09
N GLY A 6 3.57 -2.30 -15.16
CA GLY A 6 3.48 -0.94 -14.67
C GLY A 6 2.11 -0.34 -14.83
N LEU A 7 1.57 0.14 -13.71
CA LEU A 7 0.26 0.79 -13.65
C LEU A 7 0.39 2.14 -12.97
N VAL A 8 0.04 3.20 -13.70
CA VAL A 8 -0.08 4.55 -13.14
C VAL A 8 -1.55 4.91 -13.08
N VAL A 9 -2.06 5.07 -11.87
CA VAL A 9 -3.44 5.44 -11.62
C VAL A 9 -3.44 6.91 -11.17
N VAL A 10 -4.10 7.77 -11.95
CA VAL A 10 -4.06 9.24 -11.75
C VAL A 10 -5.33 9.78 -11.10
N THR A 11 -6.51 9.22 -11.39
CA THR A 11 -7.76 9.61 -10.72
C THR A 11 -8.72 8.42 -10.57
N VAL A 12 -8.99 8.04 -9.31
CA VAL A 12 -10.04 7.07 -8.97
C VAL A 12 -10.89 7.68 -7.85
N PRO A 13 -12.15 8.09 -8.13
CA PRO A 13 -13.05 8.53 -7.09
C PRO A 13 -13.58 7.30 -6.35
N GLY A 14 -13.06 7.01 -5.16
CA GLY A 14 -13.56 5.89 -4.35
C GLY A 14 -12.46 5.06 -3.74
N SER A 15 -12.29 3.82 -4.21
CA SER A 15 -11.28 2.88 -3.75
C SER A 15 -10.48 2.35 -4.94
N LEU A 16 -9.22 1.99 -4.70
CA LEU A 16 -8.41 1.21 -5.64
C LEU A 16 -8.18 -0.16 -5.01
N ASP A 17 -8.36 -1.19 -5.82
CA ASP A 17 -8.41 -2.57 -5.41
C ASP A 17 -7.48 -3.39 -6.31
N VAL A 18 -6.60 -4.19 -5.70
CA VAL A 18 -5.55 -4.96 -6.38
C VAL A 18 -5.59 -6.40 -5.88
N ASP A 19 -6.32 -7.23 -6.60
CA ASP A 19 -6.56 -8.63 -6.23
C ASP A 19 -5.78 -9.63 -7.09
N GLY A 20 -4.98 -10.50 -6.46
CA GLY A 20 -4.43 -11.71 -7.08
C GLY A 20 -3.58 -11.46 -8.34
N ALA A 21 -2.97 -10.28 -8.43
CA ALA A 21 -2.10 -9.85 -9.53
C ALA A 21 -0.64 -9.81 -9.09
N GLU A 22 0.26 -10.03 -10.04
CA GLU A 22 1.69 -9.69 -9.91
C GLU A 22 1.90 -8.32 -10.55
N VAL A 23 2.42 -7.36 -9.79
CA VAL A 23 2.56 -5.97 -10.21
C VAL A 23 3.98 -5.50 -9.96
N ASP A 24 4.77 -5.35 -11.02
CA ASP A 24 6.15 -4.84 -10.91
C ASP A 24 6.16 -3.40 -10.37
N SER A 25 5.18 -2.59 -10.78
CA SER A 25 5.08 -1.22 -10.27
C SER A 25 3.66 -0.66 -10.32
N LEU A 26 3.21 -0.13 -9.18
CA LEU A 26 1.96 0.60 -9.04
C LEU A 26 2.24 1.99 -8.49
N VAL A 27 1.94 3.01 -9.28
CA VAL A 27 1.95 4.40 -8.83
C VAL A 27 0.52 4.89 -8.73
N ALA A 28 0.04 5.04 -7.50
CA ALA A 28 -1.25 5.61 -7.19
C ALA A 28 -1.07 7.10 -6.81
N ALA A 29 -1.38 7.98 -7.77
CA ALA A 29 -1.39 9.44 -7.57
C ALA A 29 -2.84 9.96 -7.37
N THR A 30 -3.68 9.17 -6.70
CA THR A 30 -5.13 9.33 -6.59
C THR A 30 -5.56 9.78 -5.20
N ASP A 31 -6.72 10.42 -5.01
CA ASP A 31 -7.35 10.58 -3.67
C ASP A 31 -8.46 9.52 -3.48
N PRO A 32 -8.13 8.20 -3.43
CA PRO A 32 -9.11 7.21 -3.07
C PRO A 32 -9.32 7.31 -1.56
N ARG A 33 -10.54 7.08 -1.08
CA ARG A 33 -10.81 6.94 0.34
C ARG A 33 -10.08 5.74 0.94
N SER A 34 -9.83 4.69 0.16
CA SER A 34 -9.13 3.47 0.58
C SER A 34 -8.31 2.86 -0.55
N LEU A 35 -7.18 2.26 -0.21
CA LEU A 35 -6.42 1.34 -1.06
C LEU A 35 -6.50 -0.05 -0.44
N ASP A 36 -6.86 -1.04 -1.24
CA ASP A 36 -6.97 -2.45 -0.84
C ASP A 36 -6.09 -3.31 -1.74
N VAL A 37 -5.36 -4.24 -1.14
CA VAL A 37 -4.41 -5.13 -1.82
C VAL A 37 -4.55 -6.52 -1.20
N ASP A 38 -5.26 -7.42 -1.88
CA ASP A 38 -5.52 -8.78 -1.41
C ASP A 38 -4.81 -9.82 -2.28
N GLY A 39 -3.96 -10.64 -1.65
CA GLY A 39 -3.31 -11.79 -2.29
C GLY A 39 -2.47 -11.46 -3.52
N ALA A 40 -2.03 -10.21 -3.64
CA ALA A 40 -1.20 -9.71 -4.73
C ALA A 40 0.29 -9.77 -4.39
N VAL A 41 1.13 -9.79 -5.42
CA VAL A 41 2.58 -9.59 -5.28
C VAL A 41 2.93 -8.27 -5.96
N VAL A 42 3.51 -7.33 -5.21
CA VAL A 42 3.79 -5.97 -5.67
C VAL A 42 5.24 -5.60 -5.38
N ASP A 43 6.09 -5.55 -6.40
CA ASP A 43 7.50 -5.20 -6.22
C ASP A 43 7.66 -3.74 -5.76
N SER A 44 6.80 -2.85 -6.26
CA SER A 44 6.84 -1.45 -5.87
C SER A 44 5.48 -0.78 -5.89
N LEU A 45 5.04 -0.31 -4.72
CA LEU A 45 3.84 0.49 -4.54
C LEU A 45 4.22 1.89 -4.07
N VAL A 46 3.88 2.89 -4.89
CA VAL A 46 4.05 4.30 -4.55
C VAL A 46 2.69 4.97 -4.49
N ALA A 47 2.24 5.33 -3.29
CA ALA A 47 1.02 6.07 -3.05
C ALA A 47 1.38 7.52 -2.67
N THR A 48 1.10 8.49 -3.54
CA THR A 48 1.56 9.89 -3.35
C THR A 48 0.52 10.82 -2.74
N THR A 49 -0.47 10.27 -2.04
CA THR A 49 -1.75 10.93 -1.72
C THR A 49 -2.30 10.43 -0.38
N ASP A 50 -3.46 10.94 0.09
CA ASP A 50 -4.09 10.73 1.42
C ASP A 50 -5.30 9.77 1.38
N PRO A 51 -5.13 8.46 1.09
CA PRO A 51 -6.16 7.51 1.43
C PRO A 51 -6.38 7.52 2.94
N ARG A 52 -7.66 7.45 3.34
CA ARG A 52 -7.99 7.38 4.77
C ARG A 52 -7.57 6.05 5.38
N SER A 53 -7.49 5.01 4.56
CA SER A 53 -7.04 3.69 4.95
C SER A 53 -6.25 3.01 3.84
N LEU A 54 -5.19 2.32 4.22
CA LEU A 54 -4.53 1.29 3.43
C LEU A 54 -4.81 -0.05 4.11
N ASP A 55 -5.28 -1.02 3.34
CA ASP A 55 -5.48 -2.40 3.75
C ASP A 55 -4.65 -3.32 2.84
N VAL A 56 -3.96 -4.27 3.44
CA VAL A 56 -3.09 -5.22 2.75
C VAL A 56 -3.28 -6.58 3.41
N ASP A 57 -3.98 -7.48 2.74
CA ASP A 57 -4.29 -8.83 3.22
C ASP A 57 -3.59 -9.88 2.36
N GLY A 58 -2.83 -10.78 2.98
CA GLY A 58 -2.19 -11.92 2.31
C GLY A 58 -1.29 -11.58 1.12
N ALA A 59 -0.86 -10.32 0.99
CA ALA A 59 -0.08 -9.81 -0.13
C ALA A 59 1.42 -9.71 0.22
N GLU A 60 2.26 -9.80 -0.80
CA GLU A 60 3.71 -9.60 -0.71
C GLU A 60 4.06 -8.26 -1.38
N VAL A 61 4.70 -7.34 -0.64
CA VAL A 61 5.06 -5.99 -1.10
C VAL A 61 6.51 -5.67 -0.80
N ASP A 62 7.40 -5.78 -1.79
CA ASP A 62 8.84 -5.53 -1.58
C ASP A 62 9.12 -4.08 -1.16
N SER A 63 8.37 -3.12 -1.68
CA SER A 63 8.57 -1.72 -1.32
C SER A 63 7.29 -0.91 -1.42
N LEU A 64 6.86 -0.40 -0.26
CA LEU A 64 5.76 0.53 -0.13
C LEU A 64 6.29 1.92 0.26
N VAL A 65 6.09 2.89 -0.63
CA VAL A 65 6.33 4.31 -0.36
C VAL A 65 4.99 5.03 -0.34
N ALA A 66 4.53 5.35 0.86
CA ALA A 66 3.32 6.10 1.11
C ALA A 66 3.69 7.54 1.48
N ALA A 67 3.58 8.48 0.55
CA ALA A 67 3.72 9.92 0.85
C ALA A 67 2.44 10.47 1.49
N THR A 68 1.97 9.78 2.52
CA THR A 68 0.55 9.68 2.85
C THR A 68 0.32 10.06 4.32
N ASP A 69 -0.75 10.83 4.60
CA ASP A 69 -1.28 11.07 5.97
C ASP A 69 -2.38 10.03 6.28
N SER A 70 -2.09 8.77 5.94
CA SER A 70 -3.03 7.66 6.08
C SER A 70 -3.45 7.60 7.52
N ARG A 71 -4.75 7.73 7.76
CA ARG A 71 -5.23 7.66 9.14
C ARG A 71 -5.10 6.25 9.67
N SER A 72 -5.24 5.24 8.81
CA SER A 72 -5.11 3.84 9.18
C SER A 72 -4.28 3.07 8.18
N LEU A 73 -3.38 2.23 8.69
CA LEU A 73 -2.72 1.16 7.94
C LEU A 73 -3.11 -0.16 8.60
N ASP A 74 -3.54 -1.12 7.78
CA ASP A 74 -3.90 -2.48 8.18
C ASP A 74 -3.07 -3.46 7.34
N PHE A 75 -2.45 -4.43 8.00
CA PHE A 75 -1.63 -5.47 7.40
C PHE A 75 -2.00 -6.80 8.07
N ASP A 76 -2.77 -7.65 7.37
CA ASP A 76 -3.13 -8.99 7.82
C ASP A 76 -2.44 -10.03 6.92
N GLY A 77 -1.66 -10.95 7.50
CA GLY A 77 -0.97 -12.00 6.73
C GLY A 77 0.00 -11.51 5.63
N ALA A 78 0.25 -10.20 5.55
CA ALA A 78 1.05 -9.57 4.52
C ALA A 78 2.55 -9.65 4.81
N VAL A 79 3.36 -9.64 3.76
CA VAL A 79 4.82 -9.51 3.87
C VAL A 79 5.21 -8.20 3.20
N ALA A 80 5.92 -7.33 3.91
CA ALA A 80 6.54 -6.16 3.31
C ALA A 80 7.98 -5.96 3.76
N ASP A 81 8.88 -5.83 2.78
CA ASP A 81 10.30 -5.64 3.05
C ASP A 81 10.57 -4.21 3.54
N SER A 82 9.91 -3.21 2.96
CA SER A 82 10.08 -1.83 3.38
C SER A 82 8.82 -1.00 3.24
N LEU A 83 8.43 -0.36 4.35
CA LEU A 83 7.40 0.66 4.43
C LEU A 83 8.02 2.02 4.75
N VAL A 84 7.89 2.96 3.82
CA VAL A 84 8.26 4.37 4.01
C VAL A 84 7.00 5.22 4.01
N SER A 85 6.72 5.86 5.14
CA SER A 85 5.61 6.80 5.30
C SER A 85 6.10 8.23 5.52
N ALA A 86 5.52 9.20 4.81
CA ALA A 86 5.80 10.62 5.03
C ALA A 86 5.17 11.19 6.32
N THR A 87 4.31 10.42 6.99
CA THR A 87 3.62 10.80 8.23
C THR A 87 3.38 9.58 9.11
N ASP A 88 3.33 9.77 10.43
CA ASP A 88 2.90 8.70 11.34
C ASP A 88 1.40 8.44 11.17
N PRO A 89 0.98 7.20 10.86
CA PRO A 89 -0.44 6.89 10.78
C PRO A 89 -1.09 7.01 12.16
N ARG A 90 -2.37 7.39 12.21
CA ARG A 90 -3.10 7.46 13.49
C ARG A 90 -3.38 6.08 14.08
N SER A 91 -3.52 5.08 13.22
CA SER A 91 -3.63 3.67 13.56
C SER A 91 -2.78 2.82 12.63
N LEU A 92 -2.04 1.89 13.21
CA LEU A 92 -1.31 0.85 12.51
C LEU A 92 -1.74 -0.48 13.16
N TYR A 93 -2.35 -1.35 12.38
CA TYR A 93 -2.66 -2.73 12.76
C TYR A 93 -1.80 -3.67 11.92
N VAL A 94 -1.23 -4.67 12.59
CA VAL A 94 -0.35 -5.67 11.98
C VAL A 94 -0.66 -6.99 12.67
N ASP A 95 -1.27 -7.92 11.95
CA ASP A 95 -1.58 -9.29 12.41
C ASP A 95 -1.10 -10.29 11.38
N GLY A 96 -0.46 -11.37 11.82
CA GLY A 96 0.11 -12.38 10.91
C GLY A 96 1.16 -11.87 9.91
N ALA A 97 1.48 -10.58 9.90
CA ALA A 97 2.29 -9.92 8.89
C ALA A 97 3.76 -9.78 9.29
N ALA A 98 4.63 -9.76 8.28
CA ALA A 98 6.08 -9.58 8.43
C ALA A 98 6.51 -8.26 7.79
N LEU A 99 6.94 -7.31 8.62
CA LEU A 99 7.48 -6.01 8.18
C LEU A 99 8.97 -5.93 8.53
N ASP A 100 9.85 -5.91 7.52
CA ASP A 100 11.31 -5.84 7.78
C ASP A 100 11.79 -4.41 8.06
N GLY A 101 11.14 -3.40 7.48
CA GLY A 101 11.47 -1.99 7.68
C GLY A 101 10.26 -1.07 7.75
N LEU A 102 10.24 -0.19 8.76
CA LEU A 102 9.31 0.94 8.85
C LEU A 102 10.09 2.24 9.05
N VAL A 103 9.92 3.18 8.11
CA VAL A 103 10.47 4.53 8.19
C VAL A 103 9.31 5.51 8.15
N THR A 104 9.12 6.29 9.21
CA THR A 104 8.12 7.35 9.25
C THR A 104 8.80 8.71 9.39
N ALA A 105 8.30 9.72 8.69
CA ALA A 105 8.67 11.11 8.94
C ALA A 105 7.69 11.73 9.94
N THR A 106 8.20 12.20 11.07
CA THR A 106 7.43 13.00 12.04
C THR A 106 7.38 14.45 11.55
N GLN A 107 6.17 14.99 11.29
CA GLN A 107 5.97 16.43 11.05
C GLN A 107 5.71 17.21 12.34
#